data_AF-A0AAW0UYB2-F1
#
_entry.id   AF-A0AAW0UYB2-F1
#
_cell.length_a   1.000
_cell.length_b   1.000
_cell.length_c   1.000
_cell.angle_alpha   90.00
_cell.angle_beta   90.00
_cell.angle_gamma   90.00
#
_symmetry.space_group_name_H-M   'P 1'
#
loop_
_entity.id
_entity.type
_entity.pdbx_description
1 polymer ?
#
loop_
_entity_poly.entity_id
_entity_poly.type
_entity_poly.pdbx_seq_one_letter_code
_entity_poly.pdbx_strand_id
1 'polypeptide(L)'
;MKEAEEFLSKMCSTPERVLEAAVRMVGWQLACDPLVRRTIREAYFERARISSRPTPQGMKIIDEHHPLYAVKYLKDKPVTDLQGDQFLRLKCGVEDKLMTISLSDTMDGNTTVNFLDEAKQLYYRDEFSQVVQDWNDLRGRAVTFAYKRVIEDLKRELTQRLLQEARDHVTEQCCSKLYNWIKIAPYDPGDFTDEDADDWDTSKGFRVFSIAFVPDLSQAAFGCCIDIDGDCCEYIRLAHLLKRRNAYNERDAMAKDSDIRRMQDFILRRKPHVIAISGESRDALMVKEDLIQIVKDLEEQEQFPKINVEIIENNLADVYSMSKKGEADFLDYPPLLRQAISIGRRVQDPLIEFSQLCNPDEELLNIKFHPLQDQLNTAELLNALYTEFVNRTNEVGVDLNRAVAYPYTQNLVQFVCGLGPRKANLLIKNMKQNNQRLENRNQLVVSFHMGPKVFINCAGFIKIDTNALGDSDNYIEVLDSTRIHPEAYDWARKMAVDALEYEEEEGKPAEALEEILETPERLSELDLEAFATELQNQGFGKKNTTLV
;
A
#
# COMPACT_ATOMS: atom_id res chain seq x y z
N MET A 1 17.62 -58.99 26.27
CA MET A 1 17.13 -59.42 27.60
C MET A 1 18.26 -59.75 28.54
N LYS A 2 19.15 -60.72 28.21
CA LYS A 2 20.30 -61.09 29.05
C LYS A 2 21.16 -59.90 29.49
N GLU A 3 21.60 -59.06 28.54
CA GLU A 3 22.38 -57.84 28.86
C GLU A 3 21.62 -56.85 29.75
N ALA A 4 20.29 -56.80 29.68
CA ALA A 4 19.48 -55.85 30.44
C ALA A 4 19.26 -56.26 31.90
N GLU A 5 19.47 -57.54 32.22
CA GLU A 5 19.40 -58.05 33.60
C GLU A 5 20.53 -57.49 34.48
N GLU A 6 21.67 -57.14 33.87
CA GLU A 6 22.81 -56.54 34.57
C GLU A 6 22.57 -55.09 35.02
N PHE A 7 21.56 -54.41 34.44
CA PHE A 7 21.26 -53.00 34.70
C PHE A 7 19.93 -52.77 35.45
N LEU A 8 19.44 -53.78 36.16
CA LEU A 8 18.26 -53.66 37.02
C LEU A 8 18.50 -52.66 38.15
N SER A 9 17.51 -51.80 38.39
CA SER A 9 17.58 -50.78 39.44
C SER A 9 16.22 -50.57 40.11
N LYS A 10 16.18 -49.78 41.19
CA LYS A 10 14.91 -49.41 41.85
C LYS A 10 13.92 -48.71 40.90
N MET A 11 14.42 -48.02 39.87
CA MET A 11 13.62 -47.31 38.86
C MET A 11 13.27 -48.19 37.65
N CYS A 12 14.11 -49.18 37.32
CA CYS A 12 13.91 -50.14 36.24
C CYS A 12 13.92 -51.55 36.82
N SER A 13 12.77 -51.98 37.34
CA SER A 13 12.62 -53.22 38.10
C SER A 13 12.57 -54.49 37.26
N THR A 14 12.43 -54.37 35.94
CA THR A 14 12.43 -55.52 35.01
C THR A 14 13.33 -55.25 33.80
N PRO A 15 13.91 -56.30 33.17
CA PRO A 15 14.80 -56.12 32.03
C PRO A 15 14.10 -55.44 30.83
N GLU A 16 12.79 -55.61 30.68
CA GLU A 16 12.00 -54.91 29.66
C GLU A 16 11.97 -53.40 29.90
N ARG A 17 11.83 -52.96 31.16
CA ARG A 17 11.86 -51.53 31.51
C ARG A 17 13.24 -50.93 31.31
N VAL A 18 14.29 -51.70 31.57
CA VAL A 18 15.68 -51.29 31.28
C VAL A 18 15.85 -51.07 29.78
N LEU A 19 15.41 -52.01 28.94
CA LEU A 19 15.48 -51.86 27.48
C LEU A 19 14.62 -50.70 26.98
N GLU A 20 13.42 -50.50 27.52
CA GLU A 20 12.57 -49.35 27.17
C GLU A 20 13.25 -48.02 27.53
N ALA A 21 13.86 -47.93 28.71
CA ALA A 21 14.61 -46.75 29.13
C ALA A 21 15.81 -46.50 28.20
N ALA A 22 16.56 -47.54 27.83
CA ALA A 22 17.68 -47.43 26.91
C ALA A 22 17.23 -46.97 25.51
N VAL A 23 16.13 -47.52 24.98
CA VAL A 23 15.53 -47.09 23.71
C VAL A 23 15.12 -45.62 23.76
N ARG A 24 14.50 -45.17 24.85
CA ARG A 24 14.11 -43.76 25.02
C ARG A 24 15.33 -42.85 25.14
N MET A 25 16.38 -43.28 25.84
CA MET A 25 17.62 -42.51 26.00
C MET A 25 18.32 -42.32 24.65
N VAL A 26 18.55 -43.41 23.91
CA VAL A 26 19.17 -43.34 22.57
C VAL A 26 18.27 -42.58 21.60
N GLY A 27 16.97 -42.84 21.62
CA GLY A 27 16.00 -42.10 20.80
C GLY A 27 15.99 -40.61 21.11
N TRP A 28 16.20 -40.21 22.36
CA TRP A 28 16.35 -38.79 22.73
C TRP A 28 17.64 -38.19 22.17
N GLN A 29 18.76 -38.89 22.29
CA GLN A 29 20.05 -38.45 21.72
C GLN A 29 19.92 -38.24 20.21
N LEU A 30 19.30 -39.19 19.50
CA LEU A 30 19.03 -39.08 18.06
C LEU A 30 18.09 -37.91 17.74
N ALA A 31 17.06 -37.65 18.56
CA ALA A 31 16.14 -36.53 18.36
C ALA A 31 16.80 -35.15 18.56
N CYS A 32 17.88 -35.10 19.33
CA CYS A 32 18.68 -33.90 19.59
C CYS A 32 19.83 -33.72 18.60
N ASP A 33 20.15 -34.72 17.77
CA ASP A 33 21.23 -34.62 16.79
C ASP A 33 20.89 -33.58 15.69
N PRO A 34 21.75 -32.57 15.45
CA PRO A 34 21.48 -31.53 14.47
C PRO A 34 21.36 -32.02 13.02
N LEU A 35 22.15 -33.04 12.63
CA LEU A 35 22.13 -33.58 11.27
C LEU A 35 20.85 -34.39 11.03
N VAL A 36 20.44 -35.18 12.02
CA VAL A 36 19.16 -35.91 11.97
C VAL A 36 18.00 -34.92 11.86
N ARG A 37 17.95 -33.90 12.73
CA ARG A 37 16.89 -32.87 12.69
C ARG A 37 16.88 -32.11 11.37
N ARG A 38 18.04 -31.74 10.84
CA ARG A 38 18.15 -31.05 9.54
C ARG A 38 17.60 -31.90 8.40
N THR A 39 18.02 -33.17 8.31
CA THR A 39 17.59 -34.08 7.25
C THR A 39 16.08 -34.33 7.30
N ILE A 40 15.54 -34.58 8.49
CA ILE A 40 14.08 -34.78 8.67
C ILE A 40 13.33 -33.48 8.35
N ARG A 41 13.85 -32.31 8.71
CA ARG A 41 13.24 -31.01 8.39
C ARG A 41 13.12 -30.79 6.88
N GLU A 42 14.22 -30.96 6.15
CA GLU A 42 14.26 -30.75 4.70
C GLU A 42 13.24 -31.67 4.01
N ALA A 43 13.23 -32.97 4.35
CA ALA A 43 12.25 -33.92 3.83
C ALA A 43 10.81 -33.58 4.23
N TYR A 44 10.57 -33.17 5.48
CA TYR A 44 9.24 -32.84 5.98
C TYR A 44 8.66 -31.60 5.35
N PHE A 45 9.45 -30.54 5.19
CA PHE A 45 8.94 -29.29 4.66
C PHE A 45 8.62 -29.41 3.16
N GLU A 46 9.32 -30.28 2.43
CA GLU A 46 9.05 -30.58 1.02
C GLU A 46 7.81 -31.49 0.85
N ARG A 47 7.61 -32.48 1.73
CA ARG A 47 6.64 -33.58 1.51
C ARG A 47 5.44 -33.57 2.46
N ALA A 48 5.41 -32.66 3.42
CA ALA A 48 4.28 -32.55 4.35
C ALA A 48 2.98 -32.32 3.57
N ARG A 49 1.93 -32.97 4.05
CA ARG A 49 0.59 -32.83 3.49
C ARG A 49 -0.37 -32.31 4.55
N ILE A 50 -1.28 -31.44 4.14
CA ILE A 50 -2.33 -30.89 4.98
C ILE A 50 -3.68 -31.49 4.60
N SER A 51 -4.46 -31.82 5.62
CA SER A 51 -5.85 -32.21 5.50
C SER A 51 -6.71 -31.31 6.38
N SER A 52 -7.90 -30.96 5.90
CA SER A 52 -8.89 -30.17 6.64
C SER A 52 -10.25 -30.87 6.64
N ARG A 53 -10.97 -30.75 7.75
CA ARG A 53 -12.34 -31.24 7.87
C ARG A 53 -13.20 -30.28 8.69
N PRO A 54 -14.45 -30.02 8.28
CA PRO A 54 -15.35 -29.18 9.03
C PRO A 54 -15.78 -29.87 10.33
N THR A 55 -15.99 -29.08 11.39
CA THR A 55 -16.65 -29.54 12.61
C THR A 55 -18.16 -29.70 12.37
N PRO A 56 -18.93 -30.36 13.25
CA PRO A 56 -20.39 -30.42 13.12
C PRO A 56 -21.05 -29.04 13.00
N GLN A 57 -20.46 -28.02 13.63
CA GLN A 57 -20.89 -26.63 13.50
C GLN A 57 -20.51 -26.04 12.14
N GLY A 58 -19.26 -26.20 11.70
CA GLY A 58 -18.83 -25.71 10.39
C GLY A 58 -19.51 -26.41 9.22
N MET A 59 -20.00 -27.64 9.38
CA MET A 59 -20.81 -28.28 8.34
C MET A 59 -22.10 -27.49 8.03
N LYS A 60 -22.69 -26.85 9.04
CA LYS A 60 -23.92 -26.05 8.91
C LYS A 60 -23.65 -24.62 8.44
N ILE A 61 -22.55 -24.02 8.89
CA ILE A 61 -22.22 -22.61 8.63
C ILE A 61 -21.48 -22.41 7.30
N ILE A 62 -20.56 -23.33 6.96
CA ILE A 62 -19.78 -23.23 5.73
C ILE A 62 -20.64 -23.71 4.56
N ASP A 63 -21.39 -22.78 3.97
CA ASP A 63 -22.15 -22.91 2.73
C ASP A 63 -21.30 -22.53 1.50
N GLU A 64 -21.89 -22.53 0.31
CA GLU A 64 -21.22 -22.24 -0.97
C GLU A 64 -20.66 -20.80 -1.06
N HIS A 65 -21.19 -19.87 -0.27
CA HIS A 65 -20.79 -18.46 -0.26
C HIS A 65 -19.73 -18.18 0.82
N HIS A 66 -19.55 -19.09 1.77
CA HIS A 66 -18.60 -18.92 2.86
C HIS A 66 -17.14 -18.95 2.34
N PRO A 67 -16.25 -18.04 2.76
CA PRO A 67 -14.85 -17.98 2.30
C PRO A 67 -14.04 -19.27 2.50
N LEU A 68 -14.44 -20.09 3.48
CA LEU A 68 -13.84 -21.39 3.81
C LEU A 68 -14.36 -22.55 2.96
N TYR A 69 -15.36 -22.35 2.10
CA TYR A 69 -15.97 -23.44 1.33
C TYR A 69 -14.96 -24.18 0.46
N ALA A 70 -14.13 -23.42 -0.26
CA ALA A 70 -13.09 -23.96 -1.15
C ALA A 70 -12.04 -24.82 -0.42
N VAL A 71 -11.84 -24.58 0.89
CA VAL A 71 -10.83 -25.26 1.71
C VAL A 71 -11.44 -26.16 2.78
N LYS A 72 -12.76 -26.42 2.72
CA LYS A 72 -13.50 -27.19 3.72
C LYS A 72 -13.09 -28.66 3.78
N TYR A 73 -12.76 -29.25 2.63
CA TYR A 73 -12.44 -30.68 2.48
C TYR A 73 -11.09 -30.88 1.77
N LEU A 74 -10.01 -30.36 2.35
CA LEU A 74 -8.68 -30.68 1.85
C LEU A 74 -8.29 -32.09 2.31
N LYS A 75 -7.82 -32.91 1.39
CA LYS A 75 -7.30 -34.24 1.68
C LYS A 75 -5.90 -34.36 1.10
N ASP A 76 -4.92 -34.58 1.97
CA ASP A 76 -3.53 -34.86 1.63
C ASP A 76 -2.95 -33.89 0.58
N LYS A 77 -3.30 -32.60 0.70
CA LYS A 77 -2.79 -31.55 -0.18
C LYS A 77 -1.33 -31.27 0.19
N PRO A 78 -0.36 -31.28 -0.76
CA PRO A 78 1.00 -30.87 -0.48
C PRO A 78 1.05 -29.45 0.10
N VAL A 79 1.84 -29.26 1.15
CA VAL A 79 1.98 -27.95 1.79
C VAL A 79 2.59 -26.92 0.82
N THR A 80 3.47 -27.36 -0.08
CA THR A 80 4.06 -26.55 -1.15
C THR A 80 3.04 -25.95 -2.11
N ASP A 81 1.85 -26.56 -2.22
CA ASP A 81 0.79 -26.13 -3.14
C ASP A 81 -0.20 -25.16 -2.45
N LEU A 82 0.04 -24.84 -1.18
CA LEU A 82 -0.68 -23.77 -0.50
C LEU A 82 -0.18 -22.43 -1.06
N GLN A 83 -1.12 -21.64 -1.57
CA GLN A 83 -0.81 -20.35 -2.17
C GLN A 83 -1.53 -19.24 -1.43
N GLY A 84 -0.86 -18.11 -1.35
CA GLY A 84 -1.36 -16.87 -0.79
C GLY A 84 -1.95 -17.00 0.61
N ASP A 85 -3.21 -16.61 0.77
CA ASP A 85 -3.88 -16.50 2.06
C ASP A 85 -4.58 -17.79 2.52
N GLN A 86 -4.48 -18.89 1.75
CA GLN A 86 -5.17 -20.16 2.02
C GLN A 86 -4.90 -20.70 3.43
N PHE A 87 -3.63 -20.68 3.87
CA PHE A 87 -3.28 -21.19 5.19
C PHE A 87 -3.80 -20.30 6.33
N LEU A 88 -3.81 -18.98 6.13
CA LEU A 88 -4.38 -18.04 7.08
C LEU A 88 -5.89 -18.26 7.22
N ARG A 89 -6.62 -18.46 6.11
CA ARG A 89 -8.05 -18.83 6.13
C ARG A 89 -8.31 -20.09 6.93
N LEU A 90 -7.53 -21.14 6.67
CA LEU A 90 -7.61 -22.39 7.42
C LEU A 90 -7.41 -22.16 8.92
N LYS A 91 -6.44 -21.31 9.29
CA LYS A 91 -6.15 -20.98 10.67
C LYS A 91 -7.30 -20.22 11.34
N CYS A 92 -7.88 -19.22 10.68
CA CYS A 92 -9.07 -18.50 11.17
C CYS A 92 -10.25 -19.47 11.37
N GLY A 93 -10.50 -20.37 10.41
CA GLY A 93 -11.56 -21.37 10.54
C GLY A 93 -11.37 -22.34 11.72
N VAL A 94 -10.13 -22.59 12.12
CA VAL A 94 -9.81 -23.38 13.33
C VAL A 94 -10.06 -22.57 14.60
N GLU A 95 -9.70 -21.29 14.62
CA GLU A 95 -9.94 -20.38 15.74
C GLU A 95 -11.44 -20.16 15.98
N ASP A 96 -12.23 -20.04 14.92
CA ASP A 96 -13.69 -19.96 14.95
C ASP A 96 -14.38 -21.31 15.24
N LYS A 97 -13.60 -22.39 15.43
CA LYS A 97 -14.08 -23.76 15.69
C LYS A 97 -14.99 -24.32 14.58
N LEU A 98 -14.89 -23.80 13.37
CA LEU A 98 -15.64 -24.26 12.20
C LEU A 98 -14.95 -25.45 11.52
N MET A 99 -13.64 -25.56 11.65
CA MET A 99 -12.90 -26.66 11.03
C MET A 99 -11.71 -27.12 11.88
N THR A 100 -11.16 -28.26 11.49
CA THR A 100 -9.94 -28.84 12.04
C THR A 100 -8.95 -29.04 10.92
N ILE A 101 -7.66 -28.81 11.22
CA ILE A 101 -6.55 -29.07 10.31
C ILE A 101 -5.61 -30.10 10.94
N SER A 102 -5.04 -30.95 10.11
CA SER A 102 -4.05 -31.94 10.50
C SER A 102 -2.93 -31.99 9.46
N LEU A 103 -1.69 -31.86 9.93
CA LEU A 103 -0.50 -32.14 9.13
C LEU A 103 -0.14 -33.62 9.24
N SER A 104 0.30 -34.22 8.13
CA SER A 104 0.68 -35.64 8.08
C SER A 104 1.80 -35.97 9.09
N ASP A 105 1.67 -37.11 9.77
CA ASP A 105 2.71 -37.70 10.62
C ASP A 105 3.78 -38.46 9.82
N THR A 106 3.36 -38.93 8.66
CA THR A 106 4.14 -39.76 7.74
C THR A 106 4.45 -38.98 6.47
N MET A 107 5.61 -39.28 5.90
CA MET A 107 6.04 -38.80 4.60
C MET A 107 6.38 -39.97 3.71
N ASP A 108 6.20 -39.78 2.42
CA ASP A 108 6.63 -40.75 1.42
C ASP A 108 8.17 -40.83 1.40
N GLY A 109 8.70 -42.05 1.36
CA GLY A 109 10.13 -42.30 1.17
C GLY A 109 10.56 -42.01 -0.27
N ASN A 110 11.88 -42.01 -0.52
CA ASN A 110 12.41 -41.85 -1.87
C ASN A 110 12.18 -43.11 -2.73
N THR A 111 12.27 -44.27 -2.09
CA THR A 111 12.27 -45.60 -2.71
C THR A 111 11.17 -46.50 -2.14
N THR A 112 10.65 -46.16 -0.96
CA THR A 112 9.61 -46.89 -0.24
C THR A 112 8.43 -45.97 0.08
N VAL A 113 7.32 -46.59 0.51
CA VAL A 113 6.09 -45.86 0.86
C VAL A 113 6.25 -44.99 2.11
N ASN A 114 7.27 -45.22 2.95
CA ASN A 114 7.40 -44.54 4.25
C ASN A 114 8.85 -44.16 4.55
N PHE A 115 9.09 -42.86 4.66
CA PHE A 115 10.40 -42.29 5.01
C PHE A 115 10.99 -42.89 6.30
N LEU A 116 10.15 -43.19 7.30
CA LEU A 116 10.61 -43.77 8.55
C LEU A 116 11.24 -45.16 8.36
N ASP A 117 10.74 -45.95 7.41
CA ASP A 117 11.27 -47.29 7.19
C ASP A 117 12.63 -47.23 6.48
N GLU A 118 12.83 -46.29 5.55
CA GLU A 118 14.16 -45.99 4.98
C GLU A 118 15.13 -45.52 6.06
N ALA A 119 14.67 -44.62 6.93
CA ALA A 119 15.48 -44.13 8.04
C ALA A 119 15.90 -45.26 8.99
N LYS A 120 15.03 -46.25 9.27
CA LYS A 120 15.38 -47.42 10.09
C LYS A 120 16.45 -48.29 9.43
N GLN A 121 16.38 -48.50 8.10
CA GLN A 121 17.34 -49.33 7.38
C GLN A 121 18.78 -48.81 7.53
N LEU A 122 18.98 -47.49 7.62
CA LEU A 122 20.31 -46.89 7.85
C LEU A 122 20.94 -47.31 9.18
N TYR A 123 20.13 -47.70 10.17
CA TYR A 123 20.60 -48.16 11.47
C TYR A 123 20.59 -49.69 11.58
N TYR A 124 20.15 -50.43 10.57
CA TYR A 124 20.12 -51.90 10.61
C TYR A 124 21.46 -52.49 10.20
N ARG A 125 21.76 -53.66 10.77
CA ARG A 125 22.87 -54.51 10.33
C ARG A 125 22.29 -55.64 9.51
N ASP A 126 22.86 -55.85 8.32
CA ASP A 126 22.41 -56.84 7.34
C ASP A 126 22.94 -58.24 7.69
N GLU A 127 22.38 -58.84 8.74
CA GLU A 127 22.67 -60.21 9.16
C GLU A 127 21.41 -60.89 9.71
N PHE A 128 21.28 -62.20 9.44
CA PHE A 128 20.08 -62.99 9.76
C PHE A 128 20.10 -63.67 11.14
N SER A 129 21.11 -63.41 11.97
CA SER A 129 21.17 -63.97 13.32
C SER A 129 20.05 -63.41 14.21
N GLN A 130 19.42 -64.27 15.02
CA GLN A 130 18.37 -63.84 15.96
C GLN A 130 18.82 -62.68 16.86
N VAL A 131 20.07 -62.71 17.32
CA VAL A 131 20.64 -61.65 18.16
C VAL A 131 20.70 -60.32 17.41
N VAL A 132 21.06 -60.35 16.12
CA VAL A 132 21.13 -59.14 15.29
C VAL A 132 19.73 -58.60 15.01
N GLN A 133 18.76 -59.48 14.77
CA GLN A 133 17.36 -59.10 14.61
C GLN A 133 16.78 -58.44 15.87
N ASP A 134 17.06 -59.00 17.05
CA ASP A 134 16.65 -58.41 18.33
C ASP A 134 17.26 -57.02 18.55
N TRP A 135 18.55 -56.83 18.19
CA TRP A 135 19.20 -55.52 18.24
C TRP A 135 18.69 -54.55 17.16
N ASN A 136 18.32 -55.04 15.98
CA ASN A 136 17.70 -54.24 14.92
C ASN A 136 16.32 -53.74 15.39
N ASP A 137 15.52 -54.56 16.08
CA ASP A 137 14.24 -54.12 16.67
C ASP A 137 14.44 -52.97 17.67
N LEU A 138 15.39 -53.11 18.61
CA LEU A 138 15.70 -52.06 19.58
C LEU A 138 16.15 -50.75 18.91
N ARG A 139 17.02 -50.83 17.90
CA ARG A 139 17.45 -49.66 17.10
C ARG A 139 16.28 -49.03 16.36
N GLY A 140 15.44 -49.84 15.72
CA GLY A 140 14.24 -49.37 15.01
C GLY A 140 13.24 -48.67 15.94
N ARG A 141 13.08 -49.15 17.17
CA ARG A 141 12.26 -48.50 18.20
C ARG A 141 12.84 -47.17 18.64
N ALA A 142 14.17 -47.06 18.77
CA ALA A 142 14.84 -45.80 19.12
C ALA A 142 14.70 -44.76 18.00
N VAL A 143 14.89 -45.16 16.73
CA VAL A 143 14.67 -44.30 15.55
C VAL A 143 13.21 -43.86 15.46
N THR A 144 12.25 -44.76 15.69
CA THR A 144 10.82 -44.44 15.71
C THR A 144 10.47 -43.42 16.79
N PHE A 145 11.04 -43.57 17.99
CA PHE A 145 10.87 -42.61 19.09
C PHE A 145 11.44 -41.24 18.71
N ALA A 146 12.65 -41.22 18.16
CA ALA A 146 13.31 -39.99 17.72
C ALA A 146 12.50 -39.26 16.64
N TYR A 147 12.09 -39.98 15.60
CA TYR A 147 11.30 -39.47 14.49
C TYR A 147 9.99 -38.83 14.97
N LYS A 148 9.19 -39.55 15.78
CA LYS A 148 7.92 -39.01 16.29
C LYS A 148 8.09 -37.72 17.07
N ARG A 149 9.16 -37.64 17.88
CA ARG A 149 9.45 -36.43 18.65
C ARG A 149 9.86 -35.26 17.75
N VAL A 150 10.74 -35.50 16.79
CA VAL A 150 11.20 -34.48 15.84
C VAL A 150 10.05 -33.98 14.97
N ILE A 151 9.18 -34.86 14.48
CA ILE A 151 8.02 -34.47 13.66
C ILE A 151 7.05 -33.56 14.41
N GLU A 152 6.79 -33.82 15.70
CA GLU A 152 5.92 -32.95 16.51
C GLU A 152 6.50 -31.53 16.68
N ASP A 153 7.83 -31.41 16.81
CA ASP A 153 8.48 -30.09 16.83
C ASP A 153 8.37 -29.42 15.44
N LEU A 154 8.67 -30.16 14.38
CA LEU A 154 8.67 -29.67 13.00
C LEU A 154 7.27 -29.29 12.51
N LYS A 155 6.21 -29.95 12.97
CA LYS A 155 4.82 -29.56 12.70
C LYS A 155 4.52 -28.16 13.21
N ARG A 156 4.98 -27.82 14.42
CA ARG A 156 4.81 -26.48 15.00
C ARG A 156 5.63 -25.46 14.24
N GLU A 157 6.88 -25.80 13.92
CA GLU A 157 7.79 -24.96 13.13
C GLU A 157 7.20 -24.65 11.75
N LEU A 158 6.74 -25.68 11.02
CA LEU A 158 6.11 -25.55 9.70
C LEU A 158 4.81 -24.74 9.78
N THR A 159 3.98 -24.98 10.78
CA THR A 159 2.74 -24.20 11.00
C THR A 159 3.03 -22.71 11.19
N GLN A 160 4.05 -22.37 11.98
CA GLN A 160 4.46 -20.97 12.19
C GLN A 160 5.00 -20.35 10.90
N ARG A 161 5.83 -21.09 10.16
CA ARG A 161 6.38 -20.63 8.88
C ARG A 161 5.27 -20.35 7.86
N LEU A 162 4.35 -21.29 7.66
CA LEU A 162 3.22 -21.12 6.74
C LEU A 162 2.30 -19.97 7.14
N LEU A 163 2.12 -19.77 8.46
CA LEU A 163 1.36 -18.64 8.96
C LEU A 163 2.04 -17.31 8.62
N GLN A 164 3.36 -17.23 8.79
CA GLN A 164 4.13 -16.03 8.43
C GLN A 164 4.08 -15.77 6.93
N GLU A 165 4.35 -16.78 6.10
CA GLU A 165 4.30 -16.66 4.63
C GLU A 165 2.92 -16.19 4.14
N ALA A 166 1.83 -16.73 4.73
CA ALA A 166 0.48 -16.30 4.38
C ALA A 166 0.17 -14.86 4.84
N ARG A 167 0.69 -14.44 6.00
CA ARG A 167 0.54 -13.06 6.50
C ARG A 167 1.32 -12.06 5.66
N ASP A 168 2.54 -12.40 5.27
CA ASP A 168 3.39 -11.59 4.41
C ASP A 168 2.71 -11.39 3.05
N HIS A 169 2.14 -12.44 2.48
CA HIS A 169 1.38 -12.34 1.23
C HIS A 169 0.14 -11.44 1.34
N VAL A 170 -0.64 -11.56 2.42
CA VAL A 170 -1.79 -10.66 2.63
C VAL A 170 -1.33 -9.21 2.79
N THR A 171 -0.20 -8.98 3.47
CA THR A 171 0.41 -7.65 3.61
C THR A 171 0.81 -7.08 2.25
N GLU A 172 1.45 -7.88 1.41
CA GLU A 172 1.81 -7.52 0.04
C GLU A 172 0.57 -7.15 -0.80
N GLN A 173 -0.51 -7.93 -0.70
CA GLN A 173 -1.77 -7.60 -1.39
C GLN A 173 -2.39 -6.28 -0.90
N CYS A 174 -2.36 -6.02 0.42
CA CYS A 174 -2.80 -4.75 0.96
C CYS A 174 -1.98 -3.57 0.40
N CYS A 175 -0.65 -3.71 0.39
CA CYS A 175 0.26 -2.69 -0.13
C CYS A 175 0.07 -2.48 -1.63
N SER A 176 -0.04 -3.55 -2.41
CA SER A 176 -0.30 -3.48 -3.86
C SER A 176 -1.61 -2.76 -4.17
N LYS A 177 -2.67 -3.02 -3.39
CA LYS A 177 -3.95 -2.34 -3.55
C LYS A 177 -3.87 -0.85 -3.21
N LEU A 178 -3.22 -0.49 -2.10
CA LEU A 178 -2.98 0.92 -1.75
C LEU A 178 -2.13 1.62 -2.81
N TYR A 179 -1.01 1.01 -3.23
CA TYR A 179 -0.13 1.51 -4.28
C TYR A 179 -0.91 1.81 -5.56
N ASN A 180 -1.78 0.90 -5.98
CA ASN A 180 -2.62 1.10 -7.16
C ASN A 180 -3.60 2.27 -7.04
N TRP A 181 -4.00 2.66 -5.83
CA TRP A 181 -4.86 3.81 -5.59
C TRP A 181 -4.08 5.13 -5.52
N ILE A 182 -2.92 5.15 -4.86
CA ILE A 182 -2.12 6.37 -4.68
C ILE A 182 -1.21 6.68 -5.88
N LYS A 183 -0.97 5.71 -6.78
CA LYS A 183 -0.18 5.95 -8.01
C LYS A 183 -0.93 6.74 -9.07
N ILE A 184 -2.25 6.88 -8.93
CA ILE A 184 -3.11 7.55 -9.90
C ILE A 184 -2.75 9.04 -9.91
N ALA A 185 -2.49 9.58 -11.10
CA ALA A 185 -2.23 11.00 -11.29
C ALA A 185 -3.51 11.83 -11.04
N PRO A 186 -3.37 13.13 -10.74
CA PRO A 186 -4.49 14.09 -10.80
C PRO A 186 -5.35 13.89 -12.06
N TYR A 187 -6.66 14.02 -11.92
CA TYR A 187 -7.57 13.91 -13.07
C TYR A 187 -7.24 14.98 -14.12
N ASP A 188 -7.24 14.59 -15.39
CA ASP A 188 -7.10 15.51 -16.50
C ASP A 188 -8.51 15.94 -16.97
N PRO A 189 -8.94 17.18 -16.68
CA PRO A 189 -10.25 17.68 -17.09
C PRO A 189 -10.38 17.87 -18.61
N GLY A 190 -9.28 17.76 -19.37
CA GLY A 190 -9.22 18.02 -20.79
C GLY A 190 -8.72 19.42 -21.10
N ASP A 191 -8.59 19.69 -22.40
CA ASP A 191 -8.08 20.96 -22.90
C ASP A 191 -9.22 21.96 -23.12
N PHE A 192 -9.07 23.17 -22.58
CA PHE A 192 -9.99 24.29 -22.71
C PHE A 192 -9.36 25.46 -23.50
N THR A 193 -8.25 25.24 -24.21
CA THR A 193 -7.50 26.30 -24.94
C THR A 193 -8.31 27.11 -25.94
N ASP A 194 -9.41 26.55 -26.47
CA ASP A 194 -10.28 27.25 -27.42
C ASP A 194 -11.31 28.16 -26.73
N GLU A 195 -11.36 28.21 -25.39
CA GLU A 195 -12.23 29.10 -24.64
C GLU A 195 -11.49 30.38 -24.23
N ASP A 196 -11.89 31.53 -24.78
CA ASP A 196 -11.30 32.86 -24.60
C ASP A 196 -11.39 33.46 -23.17
N ALA A 197 -11.39 32.63 -22.10
CA ALA A 197 -11.57 33.08 -20.73
C ALA A 197 -10.52 32.50 -19.76
N ASP A 198 -9.81 33.39 -19.06
CA ASP A 198 -8.90 33.07 -17.93
C ASP A 198 -9.54 32.14 -16.87
N ASP A 199 -10.87 32.10 -16.81
CA ASP A 199 -11.65 31.27 -15.88
C ASP A 199 -11.42 29.75 -16.10
N TRP A 200 -11.04 29.32 -17.30
CA TRP A 200 -10.91 27.90 -17.68
C TRP A 200 -9.45 27.41 -17.80
N ASP A 201 -8.50 28.23 -17.37
CA ASP A 201 -7.09 27.84 -17.30
C ASP A 201 -6.87 26.71 -16.27
N THR A 202 -6.38 25.57 -16.74
CA THR A 202 -6.09 24.37 -15.94
C THR A 202 -4.61 24.23 -15.58
N SER A 203 -3.74 25.15 -16.03
CA SER A 203 -2.28 25.06 -15.84
C SER A 203 -1.84 25.02 -14.37
N LYS A 204 -2.62 25.67 -13.48
CA LYS A 204 -2.35 25.73 -12.03
C LYS A 204 -3.09 24.65 -11.22
N GLY A 205 -4.00 23.92 -11.85
CA GLY A 205 -4.93 22.99 -11.22
C GLY A 205 -6.36 23.23 -11.68
N PHE A 206 -7.31 22.47 -11.12
CA PHE A 206 -8.70 22.50 -11.57
C PHE A 206 -9.68 22.42 -10.41
N ARG A 207 -10.80 23.12 -10.58
CA ARG A 207 -11.98 23.11 -9.70
C ARG A 207 -12.85 21.87 -9.91
N VAL A 208 -13.36 21.29 -8.82
CA VAL A 208 -14.20 20.08 -8.84
C VAL A 208 -15.54 20.37 -8.17
N PHE A 209 -16.65 20.06 -8.84
CA PHE A 209 -17.96 20.00 -8.19
C PHE A 209 -18.27 18.56 -7.79
N SER A 210 -18.19 18.26 -6.50
CA SER A 210 -18.43 16.92 -5.98
C SER A 210 -19.79 16.81 -5.30
N ILE A 211 -20.42 15.64 -5.38
CA ILE A 211 -21.70 15.34 -4.74
C ILE A 211 -21.60 14.02 -3.98
N ALA A 212 -22.03 14.04 -2.72
CA ALA A 212 -22.20 12.86 -1.90
C ALA A 212 -23.66 12.68 -1.48
N PHE A 213 -24.12 11.44 -1.51
CA PHE A 213 -25.47 11.07 -1.09
C PHE A 213 -25.45 9.69 -0.42
N VAL A 214 -26.50 9.44 0.38
CA VAL A 214 -26.82 8.13 0.95
C VAL A 214 -28.07 7.62 0.25
N PRO A 215 -28.24 6.32 -0.04
CA PRO A 215 -29.43 5.75 -0.69
C PRO A 215 -30.66 5.72 0.24
N ASP A 216 -30.99 6.88 0.81
CA ASP A 216 -32.09 7.13 1.71
C ASP A 216 -32.81 8.41 1.27
N LEU A 217 -34.05 8.26 0.79
CA LEU A 217 -34.88 9.36 0.30
C LEU A 217 -35.22 10.41 1.37
N SER A 218 -35.04 10.08 2.66
CA SER A 218 -35.28 11.01 3.77
C SER A 218 -34.09 11.93 4.04
N GLN A 219 -32.89 11.53 3.60
CA GLN A 219 -31.66 12.29 3.79
C GLN A 219 -31.37 13.15 2.56
N ALA A 220 -30.93 14.38 2.82
CA ALA A 220 -30.51 15.28 1.75
C ALA A 220 -29.11 14.92 1.29
N ALA A 221 -28.88 14.94 -0.01
CA ALA A 221 -27.54 14.94 -0.57
C ALA A 221 -26.85 16.30 -0.35
N PHE A 222 -25.53 16.29 -0.39
CA PHE A 222 -24.72 17.50 -0.33
C PHE A 222 -23.80 17.54 -1.54
N GLY A 223 -23.71 18.70 -2.17
CA GLY A 223 -22.69 18.99 -3.17
C GLY A 223 -21.79 20.14 -2.73
N CYS A 224 -20.53 20.14 -3.15
CA CYS A 224 -19.62 21.25 -2.89
C CYS A 224 -18.70 21.51 -4.08
N CYS A 225 -18.31 22.77 -4.26
CA CYS A 225 -17.28 23.13 -5.22
C CYS A 225 -15.95 23.33 -4.48
N ILE A 226 -14.96 22.55 -4.89
CA ILE A 226 -13.59 22.61 -4.42
C ILE A 226 -12.79 23.44 -5.41
N ASP A 227 -12.04 24.43 -4.91
CA ASP A 227 -11.15 25.23 -5.76
C ASP A 227 -9.86 24.49 -6.13
N ILE A 228 -9.00 25.13 -6.91
CA ILE A 228 -7.69 24.61 -7.32
C ILE A 228 -6.76 24.29 -6.14
N ASP A 229 -7.04 24.89 -4.99
CA ASP A 229 -6.28 24.80 -3.76
C ASP A 229 -6.89 23.78 -2.80
N GLY A 230 -7.88 23.00 -3.23
CA GLY A 230 -8.47 21.95 -2.41
C GLY A 230 -9.40 22.45 -1.30
N ASP A 231 -9.73 23.73 -1.24
CA ASP A 231 -10.64 24.30 -0.24
C ASP A 231 -12.09 24.27 -0.71
N CYS A 232 -13.00 24.05 0.24
CA CYS A 232 -14.44 24.02 -0.03
C CYS A 232 -15.00 25.44 -0.06
N CYS A 233 -15.19 26.00 -1.25
CA CYS A 233 -15.56 27.39 -1.37
C CYS A 233 -17.06 27.65 -1.18
N GLU A 234 -17.91 26.73 -1.65
CA GLU A 234 -19.36 26.79 -1.46
C GLU A 234 -19.96 25.40 -1.55
N TYR A 235 -21.05 25.19 -0.82
CA TYR A 235 -21.78 23.93 -0.81
C TYR A 235 -23.28 24.16 -0.98
N ILE A 236 -23.96 23.13 -1.48
CA ILE A 236 -25.39 23.09 -1.69
C ILE A 236 -26.00 21.86 -1.01
N ARG A 237 -27.19 22.03 -0.45
CA ARG A 237 -28.00 20.95 0.11
C ARG A 237 -29.12 20.61 -0.86
N LEU A 238 -29.20 19.34 -1.25
CA LEU A 238 -30.12 18.82 -2.25
C LEU A 238 -31.04 17.77 -1.58
N ALA A 239 -32.16 18.24 -1.05
CA ALA A 239 -33.08 17.41 -0.25
C ALA A 239 -33.85 16.36 -1.06
N HIS A 240 -33.88 16.52 -2.38
CA HIS A 240 -34.73 15.76 -3.29
C HIS A 240 -33.96 15.21 -4.47
N LEU A 241 -32.62 15.15 -4.38
CA LEU A 241 -31.75 14.63 -5.43
C LEU A 241 -32.11 13.20 -5.86
N LEU A 242 -32.48 12.33 -4.92
CA LEU A 242 -32.79 10.93 -5.23
C LEU A 242 -34.24 10.70 -5.70
N LYS A 243 -35.07 11.74 -5.74
CA LYS A 243 -36.41 11.64 -6.32
C LYS A 243 -36.33 11.55 -7.85
N ARG A 244 -37.33 10.95 -8.48
CA ARG A 244 -37.41 10.81 -9.95
C ARG A 244 -38.13 11.99 -10.58
N ARG A 245 -37.64 12.45 -11.73
CA ARG A 245 -38.32 13.45 -12.57
C ARG A 245 -39.74 13.00 -12.95
N ASN A 246 -39.89 11.73 -13.34
CA ASN A 246 -41.18 11.14 -13.73
C ASN A 246 -41.89 10.45 -12.54
N ALA A 247 -41.75 10.97 -11.33
CA ALA A 247 -42.47 10.43 -10.17
C ALA A 247 -43.98 10.57 -10.35
N TYR A 248 -44.75 9.55 -9.93
CA TYR A 248 -46.22 9.59 -10.00
C TYR A 248 -46.82 10.74 -9.18
N ASN A 249 -46.16 11.09 -8.08
CA ASN A 249 -46.53 12.24 -7.25
C ASN A 249 -45.95 13.52 -7.85
N GLU A 250 -46.82 14.40 -8.37
CA GLU A 250 -46.42 15.67 -8.99
C GLU A 250 -45.57 16.54 -8.04
N ARG A 251 -45.84 16.48 -6.72
CA ARG A 251 -45.05 17.23 -5.74
C ARG A 251 -43.59 16.78 -5.70
N ASP A 252 -43.35 15.47 -5.83
CA ASP A 252 -42.01 14.89 -5.80
C ASP A 252 -41.24 15.19 -7.09
N ALA A 253 -41.92 15.16 -8.23
CA ALA A 253 -41.37 15.57 -9.51
C ALA A 253 -40.97 17.06 -9.50
N MET A 254 -41.87 17.95 -9.06
CA MET A 254 -41.59 19.38 -8.93
C MET A 254 -40.43 19.67 -7.96
N ALA A 255 -40.35 18.92 -6.86
CA ALA A 255 -39.29 19.07 -5.87
C ALA A 255 -37.92 18.65 -6.42
N LYS A 256 -37.86 17.58 -7.22
CA LYS A 256 -36.66 17.15 -7.94
C LYS A 256 -36.21 18.19 -8.96
N ASP A 257 -37.15 18.73 -9.74
CA ASP A 257 -36.85 19.77 -10.72
C ASP A 257 -36.31 21.06 -10.08
N SER A 258 -36.80 21.42 -8.89
CA SER A 258 -36.25 22.52 -8.09
C SER A 258 -34.77 22.30 -7.74
N ASP A 259 -34.39 21.10 -7.29
CA ASP A 259 -33.01 20.77 -6.96
C ASP A 259 -32.11 20.72 -8.21
N ILE A 260 -32.62 20.24 -9.35
CA ILE A 260 -31.91 20.28 -10.64
C ILE A 260 -31.60 21.72 -11.05
N ARG A 261 -32.58 22.63 -10.97
CA ARG A 261 -32.35 24.06 -11.30
C ARG A 261 -31.32 24.67 -10.37
N ARG A 262 -31.37 24.36 -9.08
CA ARG A 262 -30.35 24.81 -8.12
C ARG A 262 -28.95 24.29 -8.47
N MET A 263 -28.83 23.03 -8.89
CA MET A 263 -27.55 22.48 -9.36
C MET A 263 -27.06 23.18 -10.62
N GLN A 264 -27.94 23.42 -11.60
CA GLN A 264 -27.62 24.16 -12.82
C GLN A 264 -27.10 25.56 -12.50
N ASP A 265 -27.81 26.32 -11.65
CA ASP A 265 -27.38 27.65 -11.21
C ASP A 265 -26.05 27.61 -10.45
N PHE A 266 -25.78 26.53 -9.71
CA PHE A 266 -24.54 26.34 -8.97
C PHE A 266 -23.36 26.04 -9.92
N ILE A 267 -23.55 25.17 -10.90
CA ILE A 267 -22.55 24.84 -11.92
C ILE A 267 -22.18 26.10 -12.72
N LEU A 268 -23.17 26.85 -13.20
CA LEU A 268 -22.96 28.11 -13.92
C LEU A 268 -22.15 29.13 -13.12
N ARG A 269 -22.44 29.26 -11.81
CA ARG A 269 -21.76 30.23 -10.94
C ARG A 269 -20.34 29.81 -10.57
N ARG A 270 -20.14 28.53 -10.28
CA ARG A 270 -18.86 28.01 -9.74
C ARG A 270 -17.90 27.53 -10.82
N LYS A 271 -18.38 27.32 -12.05
CA LYS A 271 -17.60 26.89 -13.20
C LYS A 271 -16.63 25.72 -12.88
N PRO A 272 -17.11 24.58 -12.36
CA PRO A 272 -16.24 23.42 -12.16
C PRO A 272 -15.71 22.90 -13.50
N HIS A 273 -14.48 22.36 -13.52
CA HIS A 273 -13.89 21.72 -14.71
C HIS A 273 -14.30 20.25 -14.81
N VAL A 274 -14.65 19.64 -13.67
CA VAL A 274 -15.12 18.26 -13.60
C VAL A 274 -16.16 18.11 -12.50
N ILE A 275 -17.13 17.22 -12.72
CA ILE A 275 -18.14 16.86 -11.73
C ILE A 275 -17.85 15.44 -11.22
N ALA A 276 -17.83 15.27 -9.90
CA ALA A 276 -17.54 14.00 -9.23
C ALA A 276 -18.74 13.55 -8.38
N ILE A 277 -19.12 12.28 -8.47
CA ILE A 277 -20.29 11.74 -7.76
C ILE A 277 -19.86 10.56 -6.89
N SER A 278 -20.35 10.49 -5.65
CA SER A 278 -20.18 9.32 -4.79
C SER A 278 -20.76 8.04 -5.40
N GLY A 279 -19.94 7.02 -5.57
CA GLY A 279 -20.34 5.68 -6.03
C GLY A 279 -20.94 4.81 -4.94
N GLU A 280 -21.91 5.31 -4.18
CA GLU A 280 -22.49 4.63 -3.01
C GLU A 280 -23.51 3.54 -3.38
N SER A 281 -24.38 3.82 -4.35
CA SER A 281 -25.44 2.90 -4.77
C SER A 281 -25.68 2.96 -6.27
N ARG A 282 -26.57 2.09 -6.78
CA ARG A 282 -27.03 2.15 -8.17
C ARG A 282 -27.67 3.50 -8.52
N ASP A 283 -28.18 4.24 -7.53
CA ASP A 283 -28.78 5.56 -7.75
C ASP A 283 -27.75 6.59 -8.25
N ALA A 284 -26.44 6.35 -8.08
CA ALA A 284 -25.38 7.18 -8.65
C ALA A 284 -25.48 7.30 -10.17
N LEU A 285 -25.95 6.24 -10.85
CA LEU A 285 -26.16 6.26 -12.30
C LEU A 285 -27.25 7.25 -12.70
N MET A 286 -28.35 7.31 -11.93
CA MET A 286 -29.43 8.27 -12.17
C MET A 286 -28.94 9.71 -11.93
N VAL A 287 -28.19 9.94 -10.84
CA VAL A 287 -27.61 11.26 -10.55
C VAL A 287 -26.63 11.68 -11.65
N LYS A 288 -25.82 10.75 -12.15
CA LYS A 288 -24.91 10.99 -13.29
C LYS A 288 -25.67 11.37 -14.55
N GLU A 289 -26.74 10.65 -14.90
CA GLU A 289 -27.59 10.97 -16.04
C GLU A 289 -28.20 12.37 -15.94
N ASP A 290 -28.71 12.75 -14.75
CA ASP A 290 -29.27 14.08 -14.53
C ASP A 290 -28.22 15.19 -14.71
N LEU A 291 -27.00 15.00 -14.20
CA LEU A 291 -25.91 15.98 -14.33
C LEU A 291 -25.38 16.07 -15.75
N ILE A 292 -25.25 14.94 -16.46
CA ILE A 292 -24.90 14.94 -17.88
C ILE A 292 -25.94 15.72 -18.67
N GLN A 293 -27.23 15.57 -18.37
CA GLN A 293 -28.27 16.35 -19.05
C GLN A 293 -28.14 17.84 -18.73
N ILE A 294 -27.88 18.22 -17.48
CA ILE A 294 -27.65 19.63 -17.11
C ILE A 294 -26.46 20.20 -17.88
N VAL A 295 -25.32 19.51 -17.92
CA VAL A 295 -24.12 19.98 -18.64
C VAL A 295 -24.41 20.11 -20.14
N LYS A 296 -25.08 19.14 -20.76
CA LYS A 296 -25.48 19.22 -22.17
C LYS A 296 -26.40 20.40 -22.46
N ASP A 297 -27.40 20.62 -21.61
CA ASP A 297 -28.34 21.73 -21.77
C ASP A 297 -27.60 23.09 -21.68
N LEU A 298 -26.54 23.19 -20.87
CA LEU A 298 -25.70 24.38 -20.75
C LEU A 298 -24.72 24.54 -21.92
N GLU A 299 -24.16 23.44 -22.43
CA GLU A 299 -23.31 23.38 -23.62
C GLU A 299 -24.10 23.84 -24.86
N GLU A 300 -25.31 23.31 -25.07
CA GLU A 300 -26.21 23.69 -26.18
C GLU A 300 -26.64 25.16 -26.13
N GLN A 301 -26.61 25.78 -24.95
CA GLN A 301 -26.89 27.21 -24.76
C GLN A 301 -25.65 28.10 -24.92
N GLU A 302 -24.49 27.53 -25.24
CA GLU A 302 -23.19 28.22 -25.32
C GLU A 302 -22.83 28.98 -24.03
N GLN A 303 -23.32 28.49 -22.87
CA GLN A 303 -23.05 29.11 -21.56
C GLN A 303 -21.89 28.45 -20.82
N PHE A 304 -21.48 27.26 -21.25
CA PHE A 304 -20.57 26.41 -20.50
C PHE A 304 -19.82 25.42 -21.41
N PRO A 305 -18.52 25.16 -21.17
CA PRO A 305 -17.79 24.10 -21.85
C PRO A 305 -18.41 22.74 -21.65
N LYS A 306 -18.03 21.83 -22.54
CA LYS A 306 -18.21 20.41 -22.27
C LYS A 306 -17.29 19.97 -21.14
N ILE A 307 -17.88 19.49 -20.04
CA ILE A 307 -17.15 18.93 -18.91
C ILE A 307 -17.57 17.49 -18.61
N ASN A 308 -16.67 16.73 -17.99
CA ASN A 308 -16.91 15.33 -17.67
C ASN A 308 -17.63 15.15 -16.32
N VAL A 309 -18.44 14.09 -16.23
CA VAL A 309 -19.16 13.68 -15.01
C VAL A 309 -18.74 12.27 -14.64
N GLU A 310 -18.03 12.12 -13.52
CA GLU A 310 -17.44 10.86 -13.10
C GLU A 310 -17.99 10.34 -11.78
N ILE A 311 -18.06 9.01 -11.68
CA ILE A 311 -18.41 8.32 -10.43
C ILE A 311 -17.12 7.88 -9.77
N ILE A 312 -16.94 8.29 -8.52
CA ILE A 312 -15.73 8.05 -7.74
C ILE A 312 -16.05 7.05 -6.61
N GLU A 313 -15.12 6.14 -6.37
CA GLU A 313 -15.22 5.17 -5.28
C GLU A 313 -15.23 5.87 -3.91
N ASN A 314 -16.12 5.41 -3.02
CA ASN A 314 -16.47 6.12 -1.80
C ASN A 314 -15.64 5.74 -0.55
N ASN A 315 -14.99 4.57 -0.55
CA ASN A 315 -14.36 3.98 0.64
C ASN A 315 -13.43 4.92 1.43
N LEU A 316 -12.65 5.76 0.73
CA LEU A 316 -11.79 6.76 1.36
C LEU A 316 -12.59 7.87 2.05
N ALA A 317 -13.58 8.41 1.33
CA ALA A 317 -14.40 9.51 1.78
C ALA A 317 -15.33 9.13 2.93
N ASP A 318 -15.79 7.88 2.98
CA ASP A 318 -16.53 7.32 4.10
C ASP A 318 -15.70 7.39 5.39
N VAL A 319 -14.45 6.91 5.35
CA VAL A 319 -13.55 6.93 6.50
C VAL A 319 -13.16 8.36 6.87
N TYR A 320 -12.81 9.21 5.90
CA TYR A 320 -12.48 10.62 6.16
C TYR A 320 -13.65 11.37 6.78
N SER A 321 -14.88 11.16 6.31
CA SER A 321 -16.05 11.87 6.82
C SER A 321 -16.31 11.64 8.31
N MET A 322 -15.93 10.48 8.84
CA MET A 322 -16.08 10.10 10.25
C MET A 322 -14.78 10.19 11.05
N SER A 323 -13.68 10.60 10.39
CA SER A 323 -12.37 10.73 11.02
C SER A 323 -12.28 11.94 11.93
N LYS A 324 -11.39 11.86 12.93
CA LYS A 324 -11.04 13.03 13.75
C LYS A 324 -10.39 14.12 12.92
N LYS A 325 -9.64 13.75 11.88
CA LYS A 325 -9.04 14.69 10.94
C LYS A 325 -10.11 15.49 10.19
N GLY A 326 -11.11 14.81 9.63
CA GLY A 326 -12.22 15.44 8.93
C GLY A 326 -13.07 16.32 9.86
N GLU A 327 -13.30 15.89 11.10
CA GLU A 327 -13.94 16.72 12.13
C GLU A 327 -13.14 17.97 12.48
N ALA A 328 -11.82 17.85 12.59
CA ALA A 328 -10.94 18.98 12.90
C ALA A 328 -10.84 19.98 11.73
N ASP A 329 -10.82 19.48 10.50
CA ASP A 329 -10.76 20.32 9.28
C ASP A 329 -12.07 21.08 9.07
N PHE A 330 -13.21 20.44 9.36
CA PHE A 330 -14.54 21.00 9.10
C PHE A 330 -15.54 20.74 10.24
N LEU A 331 -15.32 21.42 11.36
CA LEU A 331 -16.08 21.22 12.61
C LEU A 331 -17.59 21.38 12.45
N ASP A 332 -18.03 22.38 11.68
CA ASP A 332 -19.45 22.71 11.50
C ASP A 332 -20.11 21.92 10.37
N TYR A 333 -19.35 21.09 9.64
CA TYR A 333 -19.86 20.42 8.45
C TYR A 333 -20.40 19.03 8.77
N PRO A 334 -21.60 18.67 8.28
CA PRO A 334 -22.13 17.32 8.47
C PRO A 334 -21.24 16.29 7.75
N PRO A 335 -21.22 15.02 8.20
CA PRO A 335 -20.38 13.97 7.61
C PRO A 335 -20.55 13.85 6.09
N LEU A 336 -21.78 13.90 5.59
CA LEU A 336 -22.07 13.80 4.16
C LEU A 336 -21.49 14.96 3.33
N LEU A 337 -21.33 16.15 3.92
CA LEU A 337 -20.64 17.25 3.25
C LEU A 337 -19.12 17.05 3.26
N ARG A 338 -18.55 16.57 4.38
CA ARG A 338 -17.13 16.18 4.45
C ARG A 338 -16.78 15.08 3.45
N GLN A 339 -17.70 14.15 3.25
CA GLN A 339 -17.59 13.11 2.23
C GLN A 339 -17.54 13.69 0.81
N ALA A 340 -18.41 14.65 0.48
CA ALA A 340 -18.35 15.33 -0.81
C ALA A 340 -16.99 16.04 -1.01
N ILE A 341 -16.48 16.71 0.03
CA ILE A 341 -15.16 17.36 -0.02
C ILE A 341 -14.05 16.34 -0.29
N SER A 342 -14.05 15.21 0.41
CA SER A 342 -13.05 14.16 0.21
C SER A 342 -13.10 13.55 -1.19
N ILE A 343 -14.30 13.37 -1.76
CA ILE A 343 -14.45 12.89 -3.15
C ILE A 343 -13.81 13.86 -4.14
N GLY A 344 -14.05 15.17 -4.00
CA GLY A 344 -13.47 16.14 -4.92
C GLY A 344 -11.95 16.25 -4.76
N ARG A 345 -11.44 16.24 -3.53
CA ARG A 345 -9.98 16.22 -3.26
C ARG A 345 -9.30 14.97 -3.79
N ARG A 346 -9.96 13.81 -3.72
CA ARG A 346 -9.45 12.56 -4.33
C ARG A 346 -9.31 12.67 -5.84
N VAL A 347 -10.20 13.40 -6.52
CA VAL A 347 -10.09 13.63 -7.97
C VAL A 347 -8.92 14.56 -8.29
N GLN A 348 -8.67 15.55 -7.44
CA GLN A 348 -7.52 16.45 -7.57
C GLN A 348 -6.20 15.74 -7.33
N ASP A 349 -6.06 15.03 -6.22
CA ASP A 349 -4.85 14.26 -5.91
C ASP A 349 -5.18 13.11 -4.93
N PRO A 350 -5.22 11.86 -5.42
CA PRO A 350 -5.42 10.69 -4.58
C PRO A 350 -4.35 10.54 -3.49
N LEU A 351 -3.08 10.80 -3.81
CA LEU A 351 -1.97 10.62 -2.86
C LEU A 351 -2.13 11.56 -1.66
N ILE A 352 -2.46 12.83 -1.90
CA ILE A 352 -2.70 13.81 -0.82
C ILE A 352 -3.90 13.40 0.02
N GLU A 353 -5.01 13.01 -0.61
CA GLU A 353 -6.25 12.70 0.10
C GLU A 353 -6.12 11.42 0.94
N PHE A 354 -5.54 10.34 0.39
CA PHE A 354 -5.24 9.13 1.16
C PHE A 354 -4.28 9.40 2.32
N SER A 355 -3.34 10.34 2.14
CA SER A 355 -2.42 10.70 3.21
C SER A 355 -3.16 11.26 4.41
N GLN A 356 -4.32 11.91 4.28
CA GLN A 356 -5.04 12.51 5.42
C GLN A 356 -5.42 11.51 6.52
N LEU A 357 -5.60 10.23 6.15
CA LEU A 357 -5.88 9.14 7.08
C LEU A 357 -4.63 8.58 7.78
N CYS A 358 -3.45 9.04 7.39
CA CYS A 358 -2.18 8.69 8.04
C CYS A 358 -1.94 9.60 9.23
N ASN A 359 -2.54 9.23 10.35
CA ASN A 359 -2.49 9.98 11.60
C ASN A 359 -2.33 9.01 12.80
N PRO A 360 -2.07 9.53 14.02
CA PRO A 360 -1.85 8.69 15.20
C PRO A 360 -3.02 7.79 15.59
N ASP A 361 -4.23 8.04 15.07
CA ASP A 361 -5.42 7.24 15.32
C ASP A 361 -5.55 6.04 14.35
N GLU A 362 -4.56 5.85 13.45
CA GLU A 362 -4.43 4.71 12.54
C GLU A 362 -5.65 4.52 11.61
N GLU A 363 -6.34 5.61 11.28
CA GLU A 363 -7.62 5.60 10.56
C GLU A 363 -7.53 4.98 9.16
N LEU A 364 -6.34 4.96 8.55
CA LEU A 364 -6.07 4.26 7.30
C LEU A 364 -6.47 2.78 7.34
N LEU A 365 -6.33 2.11 8.50
CA LEU A 365 -6.67 0.69 8.65
C LEU A 365 -8.17 0.41 8.63
N ASN A 366 -9.01 1.45 8.74
CA ASN A 366 -10.46 1.33 8.57
C ASN A 366 -10.85 1.09 7.10
N ILE A 367 -9.95 1.38 6.15
CA ILE A 367 -10.13 1.01 4.76
C ILE A 367 -9.84 -0.49 4.61
N LYS A 368 -10.77 -1.22 3.96
CA LYS A 368 -10.63 -2.65 3.70
C LYS A 368 -9.83 -2.90 2.42
N PHE A 369 -8.52 -3.08 2.58
CA PHE A 369 -7.62 -3.51 1.51
C PHE A 369 -7.79 -5.00 1.21
N HIS A 370 -7.79 -5.84 2.26
CA HIS A 370 -7.95 -7.30 2.15
C HIS A 370 -8.93 -7.84 3.20
N PRO A 371 -9.76 -8.87 2.90
CA PRO A 371 -10.71 -9.45 3.86
C PRO A 371 -10.09 -9.97 5.16
N LEU A 372 -8.83 -10.40 5.11
CA LEU A 372 -8.08 -10.95 6.25
C LEU A 372 -7.09 -9.95 6.87
N GLN A 373 -7.15 -8.66 6.53
CA GLN A 373 -6.19 -7.69 7.07
C GLN A 373 -6.24 -7.61 8.61
N ASP A 374 -7.41 -7.85 9.21
CA ASP A 374 -7.60 -7.82 10.67
C ASP A 374 -6.91 -9.00 11.39
N GLN A 375 -6.38 -9.97 10.62
CA GLN A 375 -5.62 -11.13 11.12
C GLN A 375 -4.10 -10.89 11.11
N LEU A 376 -3.67 -9.72 10.62
CA LEU A 376 -2.28 -9.28 10.59
C LEU A 376 -1.91 -8.54 11.87
N ASN A 377 -0.61 -8.37 12.09
CA ASN A 377 -0.12 -7.46 13.11
C ASN A 377 -0.33 -6.01 12.62
N THR A 378 -1.14 -5.24 13.35
CA THR A 378 -1.49 -3.85 13.05
C THR A 378 -0.26 -2.98 12.76
N ALA A 379 0.79 -3.08 13.58
CA ALA A 379 1.98 -2.26 13.44
C ALA A 379 2.82 -2.64 12.20
N GLU A 380 2.93 -3.93 11.90
CA GLU A 380 3.65 -4.42 10.72
C GLU A 380 2.91 -4.00 9.43
N LEU A 381 1.59 -4.17 9.40
CA LEU A 381 0.76 -3.74 8.27
C LEU A 381 0.84 -2.22 8.06
N LEU A 382 0.70 -1.42 9.12
CA LEU A 382 0.76 0.04 9.01
C LEU A 382 2.13 0.52 8.50
N ASN A 383 3.22 -0.08 8.98
CA ASN A 383 4.56 0.23 8.49
C ASN A 383 4.72 -0.11 7.00
N ALA A 384 4.18 -1.25 6.55
CA ALA A 384 4.20 -1.63 5.14
C ALA A 384 3.39 -0.64 4.28
N LEU A 385 2.18 -0.26 4.72
CA LEU A 385 1.36 0.75 4.03
C LEU A 385 2.04 2.13 3.99
N TYR A 386 2.66 2.57 5.08
CA TYR A 386 3.40 3.84 5.12
C TYR A 386 4.64 3.82 4.22
N THR A 387 5.24 2.65 4.00
CA THR A 387 6.33 2.51 3.04
C THR A 387 5.86 2.82 1.62
N GLU A 388 4.62 2.47 1.25
CA GLU A 388 4.05 2.85 -0.05
C GLU A 388 3.84 4.37 -0.19
N PHE A 389 3.42 5.05 0.87
CA PHE A 389 3.39 6.52 0.88
C PHE A 389 4.78 7.11 0.71
N VAL A 390 5.80 6.59 1.42
CA VAL A 390 7.19 7.03 1.23
C VAL A 390 7.62 6.83 -0.22
N ASN A 391 7.41 5.64 -0.81
CA ASN A 391 7.78 5.36 -2.19
C ASN A 391 7.13 6.37 -3.15
N ARG A 392 5.80 6.54 -3.05
CA ARG A 392 5.06 7.39 -3.99
C ARG A 392 5.31 8.88 -3.77
N THR A 393 5.36 9.34 -2.52
CA THR A 393 5.65 10.75 -2.21
C THR A 393 7.02 11.17 -2.70
N ASN A 394 8.05 10.31 -2.60
CA ASN A 394 9.38 10.65 -3.08
C ASN A 394 9.48 10.52 -4.62
N GLU A 395 8.69 9.65 -5.24
CA GLU A 395 8.56 9.60 -6.71
C GLU A 395 7.92 10.87 -7.30
N VAL A 396 6.91 11.45 -6.61
CA VAL A 396 6.18 12.68 -7.02
C VAL A 396 6.80 13.97 -6.48
N GLY A 397 7.51 13.89 -5.37
CA GLY A 397 8.07 15.00 -4.60
C GLY A 397 7.01 15.95 -4.03
N VAL A 398 7.48 16.86 -3.18
CA VAL A 398 6.61 17.72 -2.38
C VAL A 398 7.08 19.16 -2.50
N ASP A 399 6.16 20.05 -2.85
CA ASP A 399 6.39 21.49 -2.75
C ASP A 399 6.10 21.95 -1.31
N LEU A 400 7.15 22.44 -0.62
CA LEU A 400 7.03 22.90 0.76
C LEU A 400 6.28 24.24 0.89
N ASN A 401 6.36 25.12 -0.12
CA ASN A 401 5.60 26.36 -0.12
C ASN A 401 4.10 26.06 -0.24
N ARG A 402 3.71 25.13 -1.12
CA ARG A 402 2.32 24.64 -1.20
C ARG A 402 1.90 23.97 0.10
N ALA A 403 2.76 23.13 0.69
CA ALA A 403 2.50 22.55 2.01
C ALA A 403 2.24 23.60 3.09
N VAL A 404 3.03 24.67 3.12
CA VAL A 404 2.84 25.74 4.12
C VAL A 404 1.57 26.54 3.87
N ALA A 405 1.29 26.88 2.61
CA ALA A 405 0.13 27.67 2.20
C ALA A 405 -1.19 26.92 2.44
N TYR A 406 -1.25 25.63 2.09
CA TYR A 406 -2.49 24.85 2.07
C TYR A 406 -2.46 23.71 3.08
N PRO A 407 -3.24 23.77 4.18
CA PRO A 407 -3.24 22.77 5.24
C PRO A 407 -3.47 21.32 4.76
N TYR A 408 -4.28 21.11 3.73
CA TYR A 408 -4.59 19.76 3.23
C TYR A 408 -3.35 19.06 2.64
N THR A 409 -2.38 19.78 2.08
CA THR A 409 -1.17 19.16 1.48
C THR A 409 -0.07 18.84 2.51
N GLN A 410 -0.20 19.33 3.74
CA GLN A 410 0.84 19.24 4.78
C GLN A 410 1.19 17.82 5.17
N ASN A 411 0.20 16.92 5.14
CA ASN A 411 0.40 15.59 5.66
C ASN A 411 1.36 14.75 4.82
N LEU A 412 1.59 15.11 3.55
CA LEU A 412 2.59 14.46 2.69
C LEU A 412 4.03 14.69 3.16
N VAL A 413 4.30 15.81 3.82
CA VAL A 413 5.67 16.20 4.19
C VAL A 413 6.32 15.16 5.12
N GLN A 414 5.52 14.42 5.90
CA GLN A 414 6.03 13.36 6.76
C GLN A 414 6.63 12.17 6.00
N PHE A 415 6.21 11.95 4.75
CA PHE A 415 6.65 10.83 3.92
C PHE A 415 7.87 11.16 3.07
N VAL A 416 8.34 12.41 3.08
CA VAL A 416 9.61 12.79 2.45
C VAL A 416 10.77 12.09 3.19
N CYS A 417 11.66 11.47 2.42
CA CYS A 417 12.81 10.75 2.93
C CYS A 417 13.58 11.58 3.97
N GLY A 418 13.69 11.07 5.19
CA GLY A 418 14.45 11.71 6.27
C GLY A 418 13.67 12.65 7.20
N LEU A 419 12.44 13.06 6.88
CA LEU A 419 11.61 13.92 7.74
C LEU A 419 10.84 13.12 8.81
N GLY A 420 9.92 12.25 8.40
CA GLY A 420 8.99 11.62 9.34
C GLY A 420 8.05 12.63 10.02
N PRO A 421 7.07 12.17 10.83
CA PRO A 421 6.00 13.04 11.36
C PRO A 421 6.53 14.16 12.25
N ARG A 422 7.53 13.87 13.09
CA ARG A 422 8.08 14.86 14.03
C ARG A 422 8.83 15.99 13.33
N LYS A 423 9.70 15.67 12.36
CA LYS A 423 10.49 16.72 11.68
C LYS A 423 9.66 17.46 10.65
N ALA A 424 8.72 16.79 9.96
CA ALA A 424 7.79 17.45 9.05
C ALA A 424 6.97 18.52 9.79
N ASN A 425 6.37 18.17 10.93
CA ASN A 425 5.60 19.12 11.73
C ASN A 425 6.46 20.29 12.24
N LEU A 426 7.71 20.03 12.66
CA LEU A 426 8.64 21.09 13.07
C LEU A 426 9.00 22.01 11.90
N LEU A 427 9.30 21.45 10.72
CA LEU A 427 9.67 22.20 9.53
C LEU A 427 8.53 23.14 9.10
N ILE A 428 7.32 22.60 8.93
CA ILE A 428 6.14 23.39 8.53
C ILE A 428 5.82 24.46 9.57
N LYS A 429 5.93 24.15 10.87
CA LYS A 429 5.74 25.13 11.95
C LYS A 429 6.76 26.27 11.86
N ASN A 430 8.04 25.96 11.65
CA ASN A 430 9.09 26.96 11.56
C ASN A 430 8.90 27.86 10.31
N MET A 431 8.52 27.28 9.17
CA MET A 431 8.22 28.05 7.96
C MET A 431 7.04 29.01 8.17
N LYS A 432 5.95 28.54 8.79
CA LYS A 432 4.79 29.38 9.13
C LYS A 432 5.14 30.53 10.09
N GLN A 433 5.96 30.27 11.10
CA GLN A 433 6.33 31.27 12.11
C GLN A 433 7.19 32.40 11.55
N ASN A 434 8.09 32.08 10.63
CA ASN A 434 8.99 33.07 10.03
C ASN A 434 8.35 33.82 8.86
N ASN A 435 7.15 33.41 8.42
CA ASN A 435 6.48 33.88 7.21
C ASN A 435 7.42 33.94 5.99
N GLN A 436 8.36 32.98 5.94
CA GLN A 436 9.41 32.94 4.94
C GLN A 436 9.05 31.91 3.88
N ARG A 437 8.89 32.38 2.65
CA ARG A 437 8.79 31.52 1.48
C ARG A 437 10.14 30.88 1.22
N LEU A 438 10.15 29.59 0.90
CA LEU A 438 11.35 28.89 0.49
C LEU A 438 11.69 29.26 -0.95
N GLU A 439 12.79 29.96 -1.16
CA GLU A 439 13.24 30.42 -2.48
C GLU A 439 14.29 29.49 -3.08
N ASN A 440 15.09 28.84 -2.24
CA ASN A 440 16.08 27.84 -2.66
C ASN A 440 16.24 26.72 -1.62
N ARG A 441 16.70 25.55 -2.06
CA ARG A 441 16.91 24.39 -1.17
C ARG A 441 17.96 24.65 -0.09
N ASN A 442 18.95 25.53 -0.33
CA ASN A 442 19.99 25.87 0.66
C ASN A 442 19.42 26.54 1.93
N GLN A 443 18.30 27.26 1.82
CA GLN A 443 17.60 27.84 2.96
C GLN A 443 17.11 26.76 3.95
N LEU A 444 16.92 25.50 3.53
CA LEU A 444 16.60 24.40 4.45
C LEU A 444 17.72 24.18 5.48
N VAL A 445 18.97 24.33 5.07
CA VAL A 445 20.12 24.20 5.97
C VAL A 445 20.34 25.50 6.75
N VAL A 446 20.37 26.65 6.06
CA VAL A 446 20.76 27.94 6.65
C VAL A 446 19.66 28.54 7.52
N SER A 447 18.43 28.60 7.02
CA SER A 447 17.29 29.25 7.70
C SER A 447 16.52 28.29 8.59
N PHE A 448 16.34 27.05 8.14
CA PHE A 448 15.54 26.04 8.87
C PHE A 448 16.39 25.04 9.67
N HIS A 449 17.71 25.25 9.73
CA HIS A 449 18.66 24.50 10.58
C HIS A 449 18.58 22.98 10.38
N MET A 450 18.29 22.55 9.14
CA MET A 450 18.22 21.14 8.81
C MET A 450 19.62 20.51 8.86
N GLY A 451 19.76 19.42 9.61
CA GLY A 451 21.04 18.71 9.72
C GLY A 451 21.49 18.10 8.37
N PRO A 452 22.80 18.00 8.11
CA PRO A 452 23.34 17.65 6.79
C PRO A 452 22.86 16.28 6.28
N LYS A 453 22.75 15.28 7.17
CA LYS A 453 22.22 13.95 6.79
C LYS A 453 20.75 13.99 6.40
N VAL A 454 19.95 14.85 7.03
CA VAL A 454 18.54 14.98 6.71
C VAL A 454 18.39 15.69 5.37
N PHE A 455 19.15 16.76 5.16
CA PHE A 455 19.17 17.50 3.91
C PHE A 455 19.54 16.60 2.71
N ILE A 456 20.63 15.83 2.80
CA ILE A 456 21.03 14.87 1.75
C ILE A 456 19.92 13.85 1.44
N ASN A 457 19.16 13.43 2.45
CA ASN A 457 18.09 12.46 2.24
C ASN A 457 16.82 13.07 1.61
N CYS A 458 16.53 14.36 1.83
CA CYS A 458 15.27 14.96 1.41
C CYS A 458 15.37 15.92 0.23
N ALA A 459 16.54 16.51 -0.03
CA ALA A 459 16.65 17.68 -0.90
C ALA A 459 16.19 17.39 -2.34
N GLY A 460 16.49 16.21 -2.89
CA GLY A 460 16.04 15.82 -4.23
C GLY A 460 14.53 15.56 -4.36
N PHE A 461 13.82 15.43 -3.25
CA PHE A 461 12.38 15.17 -3.22
C PHE A 461 11.56 16.43 -2.88
N ILE A 462 12.20 17.49 -2.39
CA ILE A 462 11.58 18.77 -2.11
C ILE A 462 11.64 19.62 -3.38
N LYS A 463 10.48 19.98 -3.93
CA LYS A 463 10.37 20.86 -5.09
C LYS A 463 10.10 22.29 -4.64
N ILE A 464 10.54 23.24 -5.46
CA ILE A 464 10.17 24.64 -5.34
C ILE A 464 9.63 25.08 -6.70
N ASP A 465 8.39 25.53 -6.76
CA ASP A 465 7.87 26.19 -7.96
C ASP A 465 8.59 27.52 -8.19
N THR A 466 9.57 27.49 -9.09
CA THR A 466 10.42 28.63 -9.45
C THR A 466 9.67 29.68 -10.27
N ASN A 467 8.64 29.31 -11.02
CA ASN A 467 7.85 30.24 -11.82
C ASN A 467 7.03 31.16 -10.93
N ALA A 468 6.55 30.63 -9.81
CA ALA A 468 5.81 31.42 -8.84
C ALA A 468 6.70 32.39 -8.03
N LEU A 469 8.04 32.36 -8.16
CA LEU A 469 8.98 33.21 -7.42
C LEU A 469 9.32 34.55 -8.11
N GLY A 470 8.67 34.88 -9.24
CA GLY A 470 9.04 35.90 -10.24
C GLY A 470 9.36 37.35 -9.83
N ASP A 471 9.42 37.68 -8.53
CA ASP A 471 9.83 38.99 -8.00
C ASP A 471 10.91 38.89 -6.88
N SER A 472 11.62 37.76 -6.75
CA SER A 472 12.69 37.63 -5.75
C SER A 472 13.97 38.37 -6.18
N ASP A 473 14.55 39.16 -5.28
CA ASP A 473 15.87 39.79 -5.47
C ASP A 473 17.04 38.76 -5.49
N ASN A 474 16.76 37.51 -5.12
CA ASN A 474 17.74 36.44 -5.05
C ASN A 474 17.82 35.65 -6.36
N TYR A 475 19.01 35.13 -6.67
CA TYR A 475 19.20 34.19 -7.78
C TYR A 475 18.29 32.97 -7.62
N ILE A 476 17.44 32.73 -8.61
CA ILE A 476 16.51 31.60 -8.67
C ILE A 476 17.25 30.42 -9.30
N GLU A 477 17.47 29.36 -8.51
CA GLU A 477 18.08 28.13 -9.01
C GLU A 477 17.01 27.28 -9.70
N VAL A 478 17.00 27.28 -11.04
CA VAL A 478 15.95 26.59 -11.82
C VAL A 478 15.94 25.08 -11.56
N LEU A 479 17.09 24.50 -11.21
CA LEU A 479 17.22 23.10 -10.85
C LEU A 479 16.42 22.71 -9.59
N ASP A 480 16.05 23.67 -8.72
CA ASP A 480 15.25 23.42 -7.51
C ASP A 480 13.79 23.02 -7.83
N SER A 481 13.32 23.27 -9.07
CA SER A 481 12.03 22.77 -9.59
C SER A 481 12.08 21.32 -10.06
N THR A 482 13.29 20.77 -10.26
CA THR A 482 13.53 19.45 -10.85
C THR A 482 13.75 18.36 -9.79
N ARG A 483 13.91 17.11 -10.25
CA ARG A 483 14.31 15.96 -9.41
C ARG A 483 15.81 15.85 -9.18
N ILE A 484 16.60 16.71 -9.81
CA ILE A 484 18.05 16.65 -9.69
C ILE A 484 18.41 17.01 -8.25
N HIS A 485 19.23 16.18 -7.62
CA HIS A 485 19.71 16.44 -6.26
C HIS A 485 20.76 17.56 -6.27
N PRO A 486 20.83 18.45 -5.27
CA PRO A 486 21.86 19.52 -5.20
C PRO A 486 23.30 19.06 -5.38
N GLU A 487 23.62 17.80 -5.04
CA GLU A 487 24.96 17.21 -5.25
C GLU A 487 25.36 17.06 -6.73
N ALA A 488 24.37 17.05 -7.63
CA ALA A 488 24.55 16.84 -9.06
C ALA A 488 24.31 18.11 -9.89
N TYR A 489 24.12 19.28 -9.26
CA TYR A 489 23.86 20.54 -9.98
C TYR A 489 25.00 20.93 -10.90
N ASP A 490 26.23 20.72 -10.47
CA ASP A 490 27.40 21.01 -11.30
C ASP A 490 27.47 20.09 -12.52
N TRP A 491 26.94 18.86 -12.44
CA TRP A 491 26.86 17.97 -13.59
C TRP A 491 25.75 18.40 -14.55
N ALA A 492 24.56 18.76 -14.03
CA ALA A 492 23.46 19.26 -14.84
C ALA A 492 23.85 20.52 -15.62
N ARG A 493 24.57 21.45 -14.97
CA ARG A 493 25.12 22.66 -15.61
C ARG A 493 26.09 22.34 -16.74
N LYS A 494 27.02 21.40 -16.51
CA LYS A 494 27.96 20.97 -17.56
C LYS A 494 27.25 20.32 -18.73
N MET A 495 26.28 19.43 -18.46
CA MET A 495 25.49 18.80 -19.52
C MET A 495 24.74 19.83 -20.37
N ALA A 496 24.20 20.89 -19.75
CA ALA A 496 23.54 21.96 -20.50
C ALA A 496 24.52 22.73 -21.40
N VAL A 497 25.71 23.06 -20.90
CA VAL A 497 26.78 23.71 -21.69
C VAL A 497 27.23 22.82 -22.86
N ASP A 498 27.46 21.53 -22.60
CA ASP A 498 27.90 20.56 -23.60
C ASP A 498 26.82 20.35 -24.69
N ALA A 499 25.53 20.25 -24.31
CA ALA A 499 24.43 20.12 -25.26
C ALA A 499 24.25 21.36 -26.14
N LEU A 500 24.58 22.55 -25.61
CA LEU A 500 24.50 23.79 -26.36
C LEU A 500 25.73 24.05 -27.26
N GLU A 501 26.78 23.22 -27.14
CA GLU A 501 28.08 23.40 -27.81
C GLU A 501 28.73 24.76 -27.52
N TYR A 502 28.52 25.30 -26.32
CA TYR A 502 29.11 26.56 -25.92
C TYR A 502 30.63 26.42 -25.74
N GLU A 503 31.40 27.37 -26.27
CA GLU A 503 32.85 27.42 -26.03
C GLU A 503 33.11 27.65 -24.53
N GLU A 504 34.07 26.92 -23.94
CA GLU A 504 34.36 26.91 -22.49
C GLU A 504 34.65 28.31 -21.90
N GLU A 505 35.00 29.30 -22.72
CA GLU A 505 35.28 30.69 -22.31
C GLU A 505 34.06 31.62 -22.37
N GLU A 506 32.98 31.26 -23.09
CA GLU A 506 31.79 32.12 -23.30
C GLU A 506 30.54 31.63 -22.54
N GLY A 507 30.44 30.33 -22.24
CA GLY A 507 29.25 29.74 -21.62
C GLY A 507 29.10 30.05 -20.14
N LYS A 508 28.19 30.96 -19.77
CA LYS A 508 27.73 31.07 -18.38
C LYS A 508 26.80 29.87 -18.08
N PRO A 509 27.13 29.00 -17.10
CA PRO A 509 26.37 27.77 -16.89
C PRO A 509 24.91 27.98 -16.44
N ALA A 510 24.57 29.15 -15.90
CA ALA A 510 23.20 29.52 -15.55
C ALA A 510 22.37 29.89 -16.79
N GLU A 511 22.94 30.67 -17.71
CA GLU A 511 22.27 31.05 -18.97
C GLU A 511 22.07 29.82 -19.86
N ALA A 512 23.04 28.90 -19.89
CA ALA A 512 22.91 27.62 -20.58
C ALA A 512 21.76 26.75 -20.04
N LEU A 513 21.49 26.80 -18.74
CA LEU A 513 20.36 26.09 -18.14
C LEU A 513 19.00 26.72 -18.48
N GLU A 514 18.93 28.05 -18.60
CA GLU A 514 17.69 28.71 -19.03
C GLU A 514 17.40 28.39 -20.50
N GLU A 515 18.41 28.45 -21.37
CA GLU A 515 18.25 28.15 -22.79
C GLU A 515 17.93 26.66 -23.05
N ILE A 516 18.53 25.73 -22.31
CA ILE A 516 18.24 24.30 -22.49
C ILE A 516 16.80 23.95 -22.06
N LEU A 517 16.20 24.72 -21.16
CA LEU A 517 14.78 24.56 -20.78
C LEU A 517 13.85 25.04 -21.89
N GLU A 518 14.25 26.04 -22.67
CA GLU A 518 13.53 26.47 -23.88
C GLU A 518 13.76 25.50 -25.05
N THR A 519 14.91 24.82 -25.10
CA THR A 519 15.31 23.91 -26.19
C THR A 519 15.69 22.50 -25.72
N PRO A 520 14.75 21.74 -25.11
CA PRO A 520 15.06 20.46 -24.46
C PRO A 520 15.51 19.36 -25.44
N GLU A 521 15.23 19.50 -26.74
CA GLU A 521 15.59 18.53 -27.77
C GLU A 521 17.10 18.32 -27.87
N ARG A 522 17.90 19.35 -27.60
CA ARG A 522 19.38 19.28 -27.68
C ARG A 522 19.99 18.32 -26.66
N LEU A 523 19.31 18.06 -25.54
CA LEU A 523 19.76 17.07 -24.55
C LEU A 523 19.76 15.64 -25.10
N SER A 524 18.95 15.35 -26.12
CA SER A 524 18.86 14.01 -26.72
C SER A 524 20.08 13.62 -27.55
N GLU A 525 20.90 14.61 -27.92
CA GLU A 525 22.11 14.42 -28.73
C GLU A 525 23.33 14.03 -27.87
N LEU A 526 23.22 14.14 -26.54
CA LEU A 526 24.30 13.80 -25.61
C LEU A 526 24.50 12.28 -25.49
N ASP A 527 25.75 11.85 -25.60
CA ASP A 527 26.16 10.48 -25.27
C ASP A 527 26.33 10.31 -23.75
N LEU A 528 25.24 9.92 -23.10
CA LEU A 528 25.20 9.70 -21.65
C LEU A 528 26.12 8.55 -21.20
N GLU A 529 26.40 7.55 -22.04
CA GLU A 529 27.27 6.43 -21.69
C GLU A 529 28.74 6.86 -21.65
N ALA A 530 29.16 7.66 -22.63
CA ALA A 530 30.49 8.26 -22.65
C ALA A 530 30.70 9.18 -21.43
N PHE A 531 29.75 10.06 -21.15
CA PHE A 531 29.81 10.97 -20.00
C PHE A 531 29.85 10.21 -18.67
N ALA A 532 29.02 9.16 -18.51
CA ALA A 532 29.03 8.32 -17.32
C ALA A 532 30.38 7.61 -17.12
N THR A 533 30.99 7.14 -18.21
CA THR A 533 32.30 6.48 -18.18
C THR A 533 33.39 7.45 -17.75
N GLU A 534 33.33 8.71 -18.21
CA GLU A 534 34.26 9.75 -17.80
C GLU A 534 34.13 10.08 -16.31
N LEU A 535 32.91 10.28 -15.81
CA LEU A 535 32.66 10.50 -14.38
C LEU A 535 33.15 9.32 -13.52
N GLN A 536 32.99 8.09 -14.01
CA GLN A 536 33.52 6.91 -13.35
C GLN A 536 35.06 6.92 -13.30
N ASN A 537 35.72 7.32 -14.40
CA ASN A 537 37.18 7.44 -14.47
C ASN A 537 37.72 8.55 -13.55
N GLN A 538 36.95 9.63 -13.36
CA GLN A 538 37.27 10.71 -12.43
C GLN A 538 37.00 10.34 -10.95
N GLY A 539 36.42 9.17 -10.67
CA GLY A 539 36.23 8.64 -9.31
C GLY A 539 34.88 8.94 -8.68
N PHE A 540 33.89 9.44 -9.43
CA PHE A 540 32.54 9.74 -8.93
C PHE A 540 31.60 8.52 -8.85
N GLY A 541 32.09 7.34 -9.24
CA GLY A 541 31.34 6.09 -9.23
C GLY A 541 30.47 5.90 -10.48
N LYS A 542 29.56 4.92 -10.44
CA LYS A 542 28.64 4.62 -11.56
C LYS A 542 27.43 5.55 -11.49
N LYS A 543 27.31 6.47 -12.44
CA LYS A 543 26.27 7.52 -12.46
C LYS A 543 25.29 7.41 -13.63
N ASN A 544 25.27 6.29 -14.35
CA ASN A 544 24.42 6.08 -15.52
C ASN A 544 22.94 6.41 -15.24
N THR A 545 22.37 5.89 -14.14
CA THR A 545 20.96 6.15 -13.76
C THR A 545 20.73 7.55 -13.16
N THR A 546 21.79 8.29 -12.82
CA THR A 546 21.67 9.67 -12.34
C THR A 546 21.62 10.66 -13.50
N LEU A 547 22.17 10.28 -14.65
CA LEU A 547 22.24 11.11 -15.86
C LEU A 547 21.03 10.92 -16.78
N VAL A 548 20.33 9.78 -16.65
CA VAL A 548 19.04 9.48 -17.28
C VAL A 548 17.92 9.99 -16.38
#